data_AF-A0A2E2PGY8-F1
#
_entry.id   AF-A0A2E2PGY8-F1
#
_cell.length_a   1.000
_cell.length_b   1.000
_cell.length_c   1.000
_cell.angle_alpha   90.00
_cell.angle_beta   90.00
_cell.angle_gamma   90.00
#
_symmetry.space_group_name_H-M   'P 1'
#
loop_
_entity.id
_entity.type
_entity.pdbx_description
1 polymer ?
#
loop_
_entity_poly.entity_id
_entity_poly.type
_entity_poly.pdbx_seq_one_letter_code
_entity_poly.pdbx_strand_id
1 'polypeptide(L)'
;MNVILTTLVDITETKARRGDDKFKLNQQANYMTMLQTAGLRINPNPISLKSQTKDLDGMGFGSAFKGEQQFWTFKFTFETEAGLNTELLQKDFDLVPVLSGLGETVNFKNNVFRTTDDTEKNIIFEVKE
;
A
#
# COMPACT_ATOMS: atom_id res chain seq x y z
N MET A 1 0.22 -17.05 9.12
CA MET A 1 0.87 -15.75 8.91
C MET A 1 -0.13 -14.70 8.45
N ASN A 2 -0.14 -13.55 9.11
CA ASN A 2 -0.88 -12.36 8.70
C ASN A 2 0.10 -11.27 8.27
N VAL A 3 -0.19 -10.59 7.17
CA VAL A 3 0.57 -9.42 6.73
C VAL A 3 -0.29 -8.19 6.88
N ILE A 4 0.31 -7.14 7.42
CA ILE A 4 -0.27 -5.81 7.49
C ILE A 4 0.59 -4.90 6.62
N LEU A 5 0.00 -4.37 5.56
CA LEU A 5 0.57 -3.36 4.68
C LEU A 5 -0.07 -2.02 5.04
N THR A 6 0.74 -1.01 5.37
CA THR A 6 0.23 0.35 5.59
C THR A 6 0.89 1.30 4.60
N THR A 7 0.09 2.09 3.87
CA THR A 7 0.60 2.98 2.82
C THR A 7 -0.10 4.33 2.82
N LEU A 8 0.62 5.35 2.35
CA LEU A 8 0.10 6.69 2.10
C LEU A 8 -0.55 6.81 0.71
N VAL A 9 -0.41 5.81 -0.16
CA VAL A 9 -1.04 5.77 -1.48
C VAL A 9 -2.50 5.34 -1.33
N ASP A 10 -3.43 6.02 -1.99
CA ASP A 10 -4.83 5.61 -2.01
C ASP A 10 -4.99 4.27 -2.77
N ILE A 11 -5.31 3.22 -2.02
CA ILE A 11 -5.58 1.86 -2.50
C ILE A 11 -7.03 1.46 -2.24
N THR A 12 -7.98 2.41 -2.24
CA THR A 12 -9.39 2.15 -1.98
C THR A 12 -9.99 1.18 -3.02
N GLU A 13 -10.55 0.06 -2.55
CA GLU A 13 -11.27 -0.89 -3.40
C GLU A 13 -12.67 -0.35 -3.73
N THR A 14 -12.85 0.14 -4.96
CA THR A 14 -14.14 0.71 -5.42
C THR A 14 -14.95 -0.26 -6.26
N LYS A 15 -14.32 -1.32 -6.76
CA LYS A 15 -14.86 -2.28 -7.75
C LYS A 15 -15.27 -1.65 -9.08
N ALA A 16 -14.82 -0.43 -9.35
CA ALA A 16 -15.09 0.29 -10.60
C ALA A 16 -14.51 -0.42 -11.83
N ARG A 17 -15.20 -0.28 -12.95
CA ARG A 17 -14.88 -0.89 -14.26
C ARG A 17 -14.81 0.17 -15.34
N ARG A 18 -14.36 -0.24 -16.54
CA ARG A 18 -14.32 0.64 -17.71
C ARG A 18 -15.71 1.22 -17.98
N GLY A 19 -15.81 2.55 -18.00
CA GLY A 19 -17.06 3.29 -18.18
C GLY A 19 -17.58 3.94 -16.90
N ASP A 20 -17.08 3.52 -15.72
CA ASP A 20 -17.37 4.19 -14.46
C ASP A 20 -16.56 5.48 -14.30
N ASP A 21 -16.83 6.18 -13.20
CA ASP A 21 -16.11 7.37 -12.80
C ASP A 21 -14.58 7.15 -12.77
N LYS A 22 -13.84 8.08 -13.39
CA LYS A 22 -12.39 7.97 -13.58
C LYS A 22 -11.63 7.98 -12.26
N PHE A 23 -12.09 8.75 -11.28
CA PHE A 23 -11.46 8.81 -9.96
C PHE A 23 -11.57 7.45 -9.27
N LYS A 24 -12.77 6.87 -9.23
CA LYS A 24 -12.99 5.51 -8.68
C LYS A 24 -12.23 4.42 -9.43
N LEU A 25 -12.14 4.53 -10.76
CA LEU A 25 -11.37 3.60 -11.58
C LEU A 25 -9.87 3.63 -11.22
N ASN A 26 -9.32 4.81 -11.00
CA ASN A 26 -7.93 4.97 -10.62
C ASN A 26 -7.64 4.44 -9.20
N GLN A 27 -8.55 4.66 -8.25
CA GLN A 27 -8.46 4.03 -6.92
C GLN A 27 -8.45 2.49 -7.03
N GLN A 28 -9.35 1.92 -7.84
CA GLN A 28 -9.37 0.48 -8.08
C GLN A 28 -8.08 -0.01 -8.74
N ALA A 29 -7.50 0.76 -9.66
CA ALA A 29 -6.23 0.40 -10.30
C ALA A 29 -5.10 0.29 -9.27
N ASN A 30 -4.97 1.25 -8.36
CA ASN A 30 -3.98 1.18 -7.27
C ASN A 30 -4.22 -0.02 -6.35
N TYR A 31 -5.48 -0.30 -5.96
CA TYR A 31 -5.82 -1.49 -5.20
C TYR A 31 -5.36 -2.78 -5.90
N MET A 32 -5.64 -2.90 -7.20
CA MET A 32 -5.24 -4.07 -7.99
C MET A 32 -3.72 -4.18 -8.10
N THR A 33 -3.01 -3.07 -8.33
CA THR A 33 -1.54 -3.03 -8.34
C THR A 33 -0.97 -3.54 -7.01
N MET A 34 -1.48 -3.05 -5.88
CA MET A 34 -1.06 -3.49 -4.55
C MET A 34 -1.30 -4.98 -4.34
N LEU A 35 -2.51 -5.46 -4.65
CA LEU A 35 -2.89 -6.86 -4.46
C LEU A 35 -2.06 -7.81 -5.33
N GLN A 36 -1.85 -7.46 -6.60
CA GLN A 36 -1.04 -8.25 -7.55
C GLN A 36 0.43 -8.27 -7.15
N THR A 37 0.97 -7.15 -6.65
CA THR A 37 2.36 -7.07 -6.17
C THR A 37 2.55 -7.95 -4.94
N ALA A 38 1.63 -7.90 -3.98
CA ALA A 38 1.64 -8.82 -2.83
C ALA A 38 1.50 -10.29 -3.25
N GLY A 39 0.86 -10.54 -4.40
CA GLY A 39 0.63 -11.86 -4.96
C GLY A 39 1.73 -12.42 -5.86
N LEU A 40 2.89 -11.76 -5.97
CA LEU A 40 4.00 -12.26 -6.82
C LEU A 40 4.60 -13.58 -6.31
N ARG A 41 4.53 -13.83 -5.01
CA ARG A 41 5.17 -14.99 -4.36
C ARG A 41 4.19 -15.93 -3.67
N ILE A 42 3.02 -15.42 -3.31
CA ILE A 42 1.99 -16.13 -2.57
C ILE A 42 0.63 -15.82 -3.18
N ASN A 43 -0.41 -16.57 -2.79
CA ASN A 43 -1.78 -16.19 -3.10
C ASN A 43 -2.38 -15.45 -1.89
N PRO A 44 -2.51 -14.11 -1.92
CA PRO A 44 -2.98 -13.35 -0.78
C PRO A 44 -4.50 -13.52 -0.65
N ASN A 45 -4.96 -13.88 0.54
CA ASN A 45 -6.37 -13.90 0.92
C ASN A 45 -6.68 -12.61 1.69
N PRO A 46 -7.34 -11.61 1.06
CA PRO A 46 -7.66 -10.35 1.71
C PRO A 46 -8.53 -10.55 2.96
N ILE A 47 -8.20 -9.85 4.05
CA ILE A 47 -8.97 -9.85 5.30
C ILE A 47 -9.71 -8.52 5.46
N SER A 48 -9.01 -7.40 5.26
CA SER A 48 -9.61 -6.08 5.40
C SER A 48 -8.80 -4.99 4.73
N LEU A 49 -9.48 -3.94 4.28
CA LEU A 49 -8.90 -2.68 3.88
C LEU A 49 -9.58 -1.55 4.65
N LYS A 50 -8.82 -0.67 5.29
CA LYS A 50 -9.35 0.49 6.02
C LYS A 50 -8.48 1.72 5.77
N SER A 51 -9.11 2.88 5.65
CA SER A 51 -8.42 4.17 5.71
C SER A 51 -8.64 4.84 7.07
N GLN A 52 -7.67 5.62 7.51
CA GLN A 52 -7.80 6.49 8.68
C GLN A 52 -6.87 7.69 8.54
N THR A 53 -7.22 8.77 9.23
CA THR A 53 -6.41 9.99 9.32
C THR A 53 -5.85 10.10 10.72
N LYS A 54 -4.51 10.07 10.86
CA LYS A 54 -3.80 10.22 12.14
C LYS A 54 -2.41 10.80 11.89
N ASP A 55 -1.77 11.22 12.98
CA ASP A 55 -0.35 11.58 12.96
C ASP A 55 0.52 10.38 12.55
N LEU A 56 1.46 10.62 11.62
CA LEU A 56 2.39 9.63 11.11
C LEU A 56 3.62 9.41 12.02
N ASP A 57 3.79 10.23 13.06
CA ASP A 57 4.94 10.16 13.96
C ASP A 57 5.13 8.77 14.55
N GLY A 58 6.35 8.23 14.43
CA GLY A 58 6.72 6.91 14.92
C GLY A 58 6.19 5.73 14.11
N MET A 59 5.44 5.94 13.02
CA MET A 59 4.94 4.85 12.16
C MET A 59 6.01 4.26 11.22
N GLY A 60 7.12 4.97 11.00
CA GLY A 60 8.23 4.50 10.17
C GLY A 60 8.15 4.88 8.69
N PHE A 61 7.32 5.87 8.32
CA PHE A 61 7.33 6.49 7.00
C PHE A 61 8.57 7.38 6.78
N GLY A 62 8.84 7.71 5.51
CA GLY A 62 9.94 8.58 5.12
C GLY A 62 9.81 10.00 5.68
N SER A 63 10.95 10.65 5.89
CA SER A 63 11.01 11.96 6.55
C SER A 63 10.33 13.11 5.79
N ALA A 64 9.93 12.92 4.53
CA ALA A 64 9.11 13.87 3.78
C ALA A 64 7.64 13.90 4.25
N PHE A 65 7.16 12.83 4.90
CA PHE A 65 5.77 12.70 5.33
C PHE A 65 5.67 12.88 6.84
N LYS A 66 4.90 13.88 7.29
CA LYS A 66 4.78 14.25 8.70
C LYS A 66 3.39 14.75 9.05
N GLY A 67 3.09 14.77 10.35
CA GLY A 67 1.85 15.27 10.92
C GLY A 67 0.65 14.41 10.57
N GLU A 68 -0.53 14.99 10.70
CA GLU A 68 -1.79 14.29 10.43
C GLU A 68 -1.99 14.05 8.93
N GLN A 69 -2.03 12.77 8.53
CA GLN A 69 -2.19 12.35 7.14
C GLN A 69 -3.18 11.19 7.04
N GLN A 70 -3.82 11.06 5.89
CA GLN A 70 -4.62 9.90 5.55
C GLN A 70 -3.72 8.76 5.07
N PHE A 71 -3.99 7.55 5.57
CA PHE A 71 -3.31 6.34 5.14
C PHE A 71 -4.25 5.13 5.12
N TRP A 72 -3.83 4.10 4.40
CA TRP A 72 -4.58 2.86 4.21
C TRP A 72 -3.84 1.69 4.83
N THR A 73 -4.57 0.87 5.56
CA THR A 73 -4.10 -0.40 6.12
C THR A 73 -4.81 -1.55 5.44
N PHE A 74 -4.04 -2.37 4.72
CA PHE A 74 -4.49 -3.59 4.09
C PHE A 74 -3.97 -4.80 4.87
N LYS A 75 -4.86 -5.70 5.25
CA LYS A 75 -4.54 -6.95 5.95
C LYS A 75 -4.89 -8.12 5.06
N PHE A 76 -3.98 -9.09 4.94
CA PHE A 76 -4.21 -10.36 4.25
C PHE A 76 -3.53 -11.52 4.96
N THR A 77 -3.97 -12.74 4.66
CA THR A 77 -3.34 -13.99 5.09
C THR A 77 -2.94 -14.82 3.86
N PHE A 78 -2.11 -15.83 4.05
CA PHE A 78 -1.72 -16.80 3.03
C PHE A 78 -1.37 -18.13 3.68
N GLU A 79 -1.49 -19.23 2.94
CA GLU A 79 -1.45 -20.60 3.51
C GLU A 79 -0.05 -21.23 3.54
N THR A 80 0.95 -20.63 2.90
CA THR A 80 2.28 -21.26 2.71
C THR A 80 3.24 -20.99 3.86
N GLU A 81 3.94 -22.01 4.37
CA GLU A 81 5.00 -21.85 5.41
C GLU A 81 6.28 -21.16 4.89
N ALA A 82 6.54 -21.24 3.59
CA ALA A 82 7.68 -20.59 2.93
C ALA A 82 7.16 -19.73 1.77
N GLY A 83 7.29 -18.41 1.86
CA GLY A 83 6.91 -17.58 0.71
C GLY A 83 7.10 -16.07 0.87
N LEU A 84 7.08 -15.54 2.08
CA LEU A 84 7.04 -14.08 2.27
C LEU A 84 7.69 -13.63 3.57
N ASN A 85 8.56 -12.64 3.48
CA ASN A 85 9.08 -11.89 4.61
C ASN A 85 9.09 -10.39 4.24
N THR A 86 9.36 -9.53 5.22
CA THR A 86 9.35 -8.07 5.03
C THR A 86 10.33 -7.62 3.94
N GLU A 87 11.53 -8.21 3.87
CA GLU A 87 12.53 -7.83 2.87
C GLU A 87 12.08 -8.16 1.43
N LEU A 88 11.45 -9.32 1.23
CA LEU A 88 10.90 -9.72 -0.07
C LEU A 88 9.75 -8.78 -0.49
N LEU A 89 8.84 -8.45 0.43
CA LEU A 89 7.79 -7.46 0.18
C LEU A 89 8.37 -6.09 -0.19
N GLN A 90 9.39 -5.63 0.55
CA GLN A 90 10.05 -4.37 0.25
C GLN A 90 10.68 -4.37 -1.15
N LYS A 91 11.32 -5.47 -1.57
CA LYS A 91 11.91 -5.58 -2.92
C LYS A 91 10.86 -5.63 -4.01
N ASP A 92 9.77 -6.36 -3.80
CA ASP A 92 8.72 -6.53 -4.79
C ASP A 92 7.92 -5.23 -5.01
N PHE A 93 7.74 -4.43 -3.97
CA PHE A 93 6.99 -3.17 -4.04
C PHE A 93 7.84 -1.96 -4.44
N ASP A 94 9.16 -1.96 -4.23
CA ASP A 94 9.95 -0.75 -4.49
C ASP A 94 9.89 -0.35 -5.97
N LEU A 95 9.64 0.93 -6.21
CA LEU A 95 9.51 1.54 -7.54
C LEU A 95 8.33 1.04 -8.39
N VAL A 96 7.39 0.26 -7.83
CA VAL A 96 6.15 -0.10 -8.51
C VAL A 96 5.30 1.16 -8.75
N PRO A 97 4.91 1.48 -10.01
CA PRO A 97 4.14 2.68 -10.32
C PRO A 97 2.74 2.69 -9.71
N VAL A 98 2.31 3.87 -9.27
CA VAL A 98 0.96 4.13 -8.74
C VAL A 98 0.36 5.37 -9.38
N LEU A 99 -0.96 5.53 -9.24
CA LEU A 99 -1.67 6.74 -9.62
C LEU A 99 -1.77 7.68 -8.42
N SER A 100 -1.46 8.96 -8.63
CA SER A 100 -1.60 10.02 -7.63
C SER A 100 -2.77 10.96 -7.95
N GLY A 101 -3.04 11.91 -7.06
CA GLY A 101 -4.16 12.83 -7.14
C GLY A 101 -5.49 12.17 -6.79
N LEU A 102 -5.46 11.18 -5.89
CA LEU A 102 -6.65 10.48 -5.41
C LEU A 102 -7.01 10.97 -4.00
N GLY A 103 -7.32 10.06 -3.07
CA GLY A 103 -7.71 10.39 -1.70
C GLY A 103 -6.53 10.64 -0.75
N GLU A 104 -5.28 10.48 -1.19
CA GLU A 104 -4.11 10.76 -0.36
C GLU A 104 -3.97 12.25 0.00
N THR A 105 -3.44 12.53 1.18
CA THR A 105 -3.20 13.90 1.68
C THR A 105 -1.76 14.35 1.51
N VAL A 106 -0.87 13.44 1.08
CA VAL A 106 0.55 13.71 0.84
C VAL A 106 0.84 13.94 -0.64
N ASN A 107 1.92 14.66 -0.94
CA ASN A 107 2.42 14.80 -2.31
C ASN A 107 3.63 13.88 -2.51
N PHE A 108 3.59 13.05 -3.55
CA PHE A 108 4.71 12.19 -3.90
C PHE A 108 5.66 12.91 -4.86
N LYS A 109 6.97 12.80 -4.63
CA LYS A 109 7.97 13.26 -5.59
C LYS A 109 7.94 12.45 -6.89
N ASN A 110 7.77 11.14 -6.76
CA ASN A 110 7.57 10.20 -7.87
C ASN A 110 6.36 9.32 -7.55
N ASN A 111 5.54 9.06 -8.55
CA ASN A 111 4.32 8.25 -8.40
C ASN A 111 4.64 6.75 -8.39
N VAL A 112 5.37 6.33 -7.35
CA VAL A 112 5.77 4.93 -7.12
C VAL A 112 5.65 4.59 -5.64
N PHE A 113 5.50 3.31 -5.33
CA PHE A 113 5.79 2.82 -3.98
C PHE A 113 7.29 2.96 -3.70
N ARG A 114 7.64 3.40 -2.48
CA ARG A 114 9.01 3.45 -1.96
C ARG A 114 9.06 2.75 -0.63
N THR A 115 9.91 1.74 -0.51
CA THR A 115 9.88 0.80 0.61
C THR A 115 11.06 0.98 1.57
N THR A 116 12.19 1.47 1.06
CA THR A 116 13.46 1.58 1.81
C THR A 116 14.00 3.00 1.90
N ASP A 117 13.50 3.95 1.09
CA ASP A 117 13.99 5.33 1.04
C ASP A 117 13.73 6.12 2.34
N ASP A 118 14.77 6.67 2.96
CA ASP A 118 14.62 7.40 4.24
C ASP A 118 13.83 8.71 4.13
N THR A 119 13.64 9.24 2.91
CA THR A 119 12.90 10.46 2.66
C THR A 119 11.50 10.17 2.13
N GLU A 120 11.39 9.31 1.12
CA GLU A 120 10.18 9.13 0.31
C GLU A 120 9.43 7.83 0.62
N LYS A 121 9.82 7.05 1.64
CA LYS A 121 9.13 5.80 1.99
C LYS A 121 7.66 6.02 2.35
N ASN A 122 6.77 5.47 1.53
CA ASN A 122 5.32 5.69 1.56
C ASN A 122 4.52 4.40 1.80
N ILE A 123 5.22 3.30 2.09
CA ILE A 123 4.63 1.99 2.40
C ILE A 123 5.49 1.25 3.41
N ILE A 124 4.86 0.59 4.38
CA ILE A 124 5.47 -0.20 5.44
C ILE A 124 4.77 -1.55 5.56
N PHE A 125 5.52 -2.57 6.01
CA PHE A 125 5.02 -3.94 6.12
C PHE A 125 5.32 -4.51 7.51
N GLU A 126 4.34 -5.20 8.07
CA GLU A 126 4.46 -5.99 9.29
C GLU A 126 4.00 -7.41 9.00
N VAL A 127 4.90 -8.38 9.17
CA VAL A 127 4.60 -9.81 9.00
C VAL A 127 4.48 -10.43 10.39
N LYS A 128 3.30 -10.96 10.71
CA LYS A 128 2.98 -11.66 11.97
C LYS A 128 2.82 -13.15 11.69
N GLU A 129 3.46 -13.99 12.49
CA GLU A 129 3.27 -15.43 12.42
C GLU A 129 1.83 -15.83 12.80
#